data_AF-A0A9E3K9U4-F1
#
_entry.id   AF-A0A9E3K9U4-F1
#
_cell.length_a   1.000
_cell.length_b   1.000
_cell.length_c   1.000
_cell.angle_alpha   90.00
_cell.angle_beta   90.00
_cell.angle_gamma   90.00
#
_symmetry.space_group_name_H-M   'P 1'
#
loop_
_entity.id
_entity.type
_entity.pdbx_description
1 polymer ?
#
loop_
_entity_poly.entity_id
_entity_poly.type
_entity_poly.pdbx_seq_one_letter_code
_entity_poly.pdbx_strand_id
1 'polypeptide(L)'
;MKQMPLALASILLASLPAHAALPELGPMPALPATQAPDSVAMGDAQSAPVVKLDLPIAAGPFQPTWESIAQQYPGTPAWLREAKFGIWVHFGPQAAGMSGDWYARRMYVPGTTAYANHLKDYGHPSQVGYKELLRDWNPRKLDPAKLTALYKEAGARFLLVQGVHHDNFDLWDSRYQP
;
A
#
# COMPACT_ATOMS: atom_id res chain seq x y z
N MET A 1 -57.91 14.83 -10.29
CA MET A 1 -56.76 14.00 -10.71
C MET A 1 -56.20 14.58 -12.00
N LYS A 2 -55.05 15.28 -11.94
CA LYS A 2 -54.31 15.76 -13.11
C LYS A 2 -52.94 15.07 -13.08
N GLN A 3 -52.63 14.31 -14.11
CA GLN A 3 -51.33 13.66 -14.29
C GLN A 3 -50.31 14.71 -14.74
N MET A 4 -49.20 14.84 -14.02
CA MET A 4 -47.99 15.53 -14.48
C MET A 4 -47.06 14.50 -15.14
N PRO A 5 -46.42 14.82 -16.29
CA PRO A 5 -45.44 13.94 -16.88
C PRO A 5 -44.12 14.06 -16.13
N LEU A 6 -43.53 12.92 -15.78
CA LEU A 6 -42.20 12.82 -15.19
C LEU A 6 -41.18 13.02 -16.32
N ALA A 7 -40.49 14.16 -16.34
CA ALA A 7 -39.37 14.37 -17.24
C ALA A 7 -38.14 13.65 -16.69
N LEU A 8 -37.72 12.57 -17.36
CA LEU A 8 -36.50 11.83 -17.05
C LEU A 8 -35.30 12.66 -17.56
N ALA A 9 -34.63 13.39 -16.66
CA ALA A 9 -33.39 14.07 -16.98
C ALA A 9 -32.24 13.05 -16.96
N SER A 10 -31.88 12.50 -18.12
CA SER A 10 -30.65 11.73 -18.29
C SER A 10 -29.45 12.66 -18.17
N ILE A 11 -28.84 12.70 -16.99
CA ILE A 11 -27.55 13.36 -16.79
C ILE A 11 -26.48 12.43 -17.40
N LEU A 12 -26.01 12.79 -18.59
CA LEU A 12 -24.83 12.18 -19.18
C LEU A 12 -23.61 12.68 -18.38
N LEU A 13 -23.09 11.87 -17.44
CA LEU A 13 -21.79 12.11 -16.85
C LEU A 13 -20.73 11.83 -17.92
N ALA A 14 -20.23 12.87 -18.57
CA ALA A 14 -19.03 12.76 -19.39
C ALA A 14 -17.84 12.42 -18.47
N SER A 15 -17.41 11.16 -18.49
CA SER A 15 -16.16 10.74 -17.86
C SER A 15 -15.00 11.34 -18.63
N LEU A 16 -14.50 12.49 -18.18
CA LEU A 16 -13.22 13.00 -18.64
C LEU A 16 -12.13 12.04 -18.15
N PRO A 17 -11.31 11.44 -19.05
CA PRO A 17 -10.19 10.64 -18.62
C PRO A 17 -9.12 11.63 -18.13
N ALA A 18 -9.11 11.89 -16.82
CA ALA A 18 -7.98 12.57 -16.19
C ALA A 18 -6.79 11.60 -16.16
N HIS A 19 -6.15 11.39 -17.31
CA HIS A 19 -4.80 10.85 -17.34
C HIS A 19 -3.91 11.96 -16.79
N ALA A 20 -3.63 11.92 -15.49
CA ALA A 20 -2.52 12.69 -14.96
C ALA A 20 -1.27 12.20 -15.70
N ALA A 21 -0.75 13.02 -16.61
CA ALA A 21 0.51 12.72 -17.29
C ALA A 21 1.58 12.67 -16.19
N LEU A 22 2.08 11.46 -15.91
CA LEU A 22 3.23 11.31 -15.03
C LEU A 22 4.40 12.05 -15.67
N PRO A 23 5.19 12.81 -14.89
CA PRO A 23 6.36 13.49 -15.42
C PRO A 23 7.31 12.46 -16.05
N GLU A 24 7.95 12.81 -17.16
CA GLU A 24 9.06 12.00 -17.68
C GLU A 24 10.13 11.88 -16.59
N LEU A 25 10.37 10.65 -16.15
CA LEU A 25 11.45 10.37 -15.22
C LEU A 25 12.78 10.54 -15.96
N GLY A 26 13.70 11.29 -15.37
CA GLY A 26 15.07 11.37 -15.87
C GLY A 26 15.76 10.00 -15.91
N PRO A 27 16.94 9.90 -16.54
CA PRO A 27 17.70 8.66 -16.55
C PRO A 27 17.97 8.18 -15.11
N MET A 28 17.93 6.85 -14.93
CA MET A 28 18.29 6.25 -13.64
C MET A 28 19.68 6.75 -13.21
N PRO A 29 19.84 7.27 -11.98
CA PRO A 29 21.13 7.76 -11.53
C PRO A 29 22.14 6.61 -11.51
N ALA A 30 23.40 6.93 -11.82
CA ALA A 30 24.48 5.96 -11.75
C ALA A 30 24.60 5.43 -10.32
N LEU A 31 24.65 4.10 -10.17
CA LEU A 31 24.87 3.50 -8.87
C LEU A 31 26.29 3.85 -8.38
N PRO A 32 26.44 4.37 -7.15
CA PRO A 32 27.75 4.60 -6.59
C PRO A 32 28.49 3.26 -6.42
N ALA A 33 29.82 3.31 -6.43
CA ALA A 33 30.64 2.14 -6.13
C ALA A 33 30.35 1.64 -4.70
N THR A 34 30.37 0.31 -4.51
CA THR A 34 30.21 -0.31 -3.20
C THR A 34 31.26 0.22 -2.24
N GLN A 35 30.82 0.77 -1.10
CA GLN A 35 31.71 1.25 -0.05
C GLN A 35 31.92 0.17 1.02
N ALA A 36 32.99 0.30 1.82
CA ALA A 36 33.22 -0.59 2.94
C ALA A 36 32.12 -0.44 4.02
N PRO A 37 31.89 -1.47 4.86
CA PRO A 37 31.07 -1.30 6.07
C PRO A 37 31.53 -0.08 6.89
N ASP A 38 30.58 0.66 7.47
CA ASP A 38 30.81 1.84 8.31
C ASP A 38 31.56 3.02 7.65
N SER A 39 31.61 3.06 6.32
CA SER A 39 32.27 4.13 5.54
C SER A 39 31.49 5.45 5.47
N VAL A 40 30.21 5.45 5.87
CA VAL A 40 29.34 6.62 5.83
C VAL A 40 29.02 7.03 7.27
N ALA A 41 29.39 8.25 7.64
CA ALA A 41 28.95 8.83 8.90
C ALA A 41 27.43 9.03 8.88
N MET A 42 26.75 8.64 9.96
CA MET A 42 25.34 8.95 10.16
C MET A 42 25.14 10.47 10.09
N GLY A 43 24.28 10.92 9.17
CA GLY A 43 23.96 12.35 9.04
C GLY A 43 23.18 12.89 10.24
N ASP A 44 23.30 14.19 10.50
CA ASP A 44 22.45 14.88 11.47
C ASP A 44 21.09 15.18 10.84
N ALA A 45 20.02 14.61 11.42
CA ALA A 45 18.65 14.81 10.98
C ALA A 45 18.22 16.29 10.98
N GLN A 46 18.86 17.15 11.78
CA GLN A 46 18.61 18.60 11.80
C GLN A 46 19.18 19.31 10.57
N SER A 47 20.21 18.72 9.94
CA SER A 47 20.90 19.28 8.77
C SER A 47 20.47 18.65 7.44
N ALA A 48 19.66 17.59 7.49
CA ALA A 48 19.18 16.91 6.30
C ALA A 48 18.32 17.87 5.45
N PRO A 49 18.60 18.02 4.14
CA PRO A 49 17.80 18.88 3.29
C PRO A 49 16.36 18.36 3.23
N VAL A 50 15.42 19.17 3.71
CA VAL A 50 13.99 18.86 3.62
C VAL A 50 13.55 19.07 2.17
N VAL A 51 13.25 17.96 1.48
CA VAL A 51 12.62 18.01 0.16
C VAL A 51 11.19 18.47 0.34
N LYS A 52 10.90 19.73 0.04
CA LYS A 52 9.53 20.25 -0.03
C LYS A 52 8.95 19.84 -1.38
N LEU A 53 8.08 18.85 -1.36
CA LEU A 53 7.21 18.56 -2.49
C LEU A 53 6.09 19.62 -2.43
N ASP A 54 5.98 20.48 -3.44
CA ASP A 54 4.95 21.55 -3.54
C ASP A 54 3.55 20.97 -3.82
N LEU A 55 3.14 20.01 -3.00
CA LEU A 55 1.85 19.35 -3.08
C LEU A 55 0.78 20.25 -2.46
N PRO A 56 -0.44 20.30 -3.05
CA PRO A 56 -1.54 21.06 -2.48
C PRO A 56 -1.92 20.50 -1.10
N ILE A 57 -2.00 21.38 -0.10
CA ILE A 57 -2.35 21.03 1.27
C ILE A 57 -3.83 21.32 1.47
N ALA A 58 -4.57 20.33 1.98
CA ALA A 58 -5.98 20.50 2.30
C ALA A 58 -6.16 21.58 3.38
N ALA A 59 -7.21 22.41 3.23
CA ALA A 59 -7.53 23.42 4.23
C ALA A 59 -7.86 22.74 5.59
N GLY A 60 -7.27 23.27 6.68
CA GLY A 60 -7.46 22.71 8.01
C GLY A 60 -6.51 23.32 9.05
N PRO A 61 -6.55 22.83 10.29
CA PRO A 61 -5.71 23.36 11.37
C PRO A 61 -4.23 22.97 11.25
N PHE A 62 -3.91 21.97 10.43
CA PHE A 62 -2.55 21.46 10.23
C PHE A 62 -1.84 22.18 9.07
N GLN A 63 -0.66 22.72 9.34
CA GLN A 63 0.31 23.22 8.37
C GLN A 63 1.40 22.15 8.13
N PRO A 64 2.15 22.17 7.01
CA PRO A 64 3.14 21.15 6.66
C PRO A 64 4.46 21.35 7.42
N THR A 65 4.38 21.64 8.72
CA THR A 65 5.53 21.88 9.59
C THR A 65 5.38 21.04 10.86
N TRP A 66 6.52 20.62 11.41
CA TRP A 66 6.54 19.82 12.63
C TRP A 66 5.91 20.56 13.82
N GLU A 67 6.12 21.87 13.89
CA GLU A 67 5.57 22.73 14.94
C GLU A 67 4.04 22.73 14.90
N SER A 68 3.44 22.83 13.70
CA SER A 68 1.99 22.82 13.56
C SER A 68 1.41 21.45 13.91
N ILE A 69 2.02 20.36 13.42
CA ILE A 69 1.57 19.00 13.75
C ILE A 69 1.63 18.76 15.25
N ALA A 70 2.73 19.16 15.91
CA ALA A 70 2.89 18.99 17.35
C ALA A 70 1.89 19.81 18.17
N GLN A 71 1.63 21.07 17.79
CA GLN A 71 0.65 21.93 18.47
C GLN A 71 -0.79 21.44 18.33
N GLN A 72 -1.11 20.82 17.19
CA GLN A 72 -2.46 20.37 16.86
C GLN A 72 -2.71 18.89 17.22
N TYR A 73 -1.67 18.14 17.63
CA TYR A 73 -1.81 16.72 17.99
C TYR A 73 -2.63 16.57 19.28
N PRO A 74 -3.83 15.96 19.22
CA PRO A 74 -4.71 15.87 20.38
C PRO A 74 -4.29 14.78 21.39
N GLY A 75 -3.13 14.15 21.19
CA GLY A 75 -2.73 12.94 21.90
C GLY A 75 -3.37 11.67 21.31
N THR A 76 -3.17 10.55 22.00
CA THR A 76 -3.77 9.28 21.60
C THR A 76 -5.29 9.31 21.81
N PRO A 77 -6.10 9.00 20.78
CA PRO A 77 -7.56 8.95 20.91
C PRO A 77 -8.00 7.96 22.01
N ALA A 78 -9.03 8.35 22.79
CA ALA A 78 -9.54 7.54 23.90
C ALA A 78 -9.97 6.12 23.45
N TRP A 79 -10.68 6.03 22.32
CA TRP A 79 -11.12 4.75 21.77
C TRP A 79 -9.95 3.78 21.49
N LEU A 80 -8.80 4.28 21.00
CA LEU A 80 -7.64 3.46 20.71
C LEU A 80 -6.98 2.97 22.00
N ARG A 81 -6.93 3.85 23.01
CA ARG A 81 -6.47 3.48 24.35
C ARG A 81 -7.38 2.42 24.98
N GLU A 82 -8.69 2.50 24.78
CA GLU A 82 -9.69 1.57 25.32
C GLU A 82 -9.76 0.25 24.54
N ALA A 83 -9.42 0.26 23.26
CA ALA A 83 -9.52 -0.91 22.38
C ALA A 83 -8.71 -2.11 22.90
N LYS A 84 -7.50 -1.88 23.41
CA LYS A 84 -6.49 -2.83 23.93
C LYS A 84 -6.01 -3.92 22.95
N PHE A 85 -6.89 -4.45 22.13
CA PHE A 85 -6.65 -5.57 21.24
C PHE A 85 -7.24 -5.26 19.86
N GLY A 86 -6.43 -5.50 18.83
CA GLY A 86 -6.81 -5.42 17.43
C GLY A 86 -6.00 -6.42 16.62
N ILE A 87 -6.43 -6.64 15.39
CA ILE A 87 -5.81 -7.59 14.47
C ILE A 87 -5.25 -6.82 13.28
N TRP A 88 -4.07 -7.21 12.80
CA TRP A 88 -3.52 -6.72 11.56
C TRP A 88 -3.35 -7.88 10.58
N VAL A 89 -3.93 -7.74 9.39
CA VAL A 89 -3.93 -8.75 8.35
C VAL A 89 -2.90 -8.39 7.28
N HIS A 90 -1.82 -9.18 7.21
CA HIS A 90 -0.89 -9.20 6.09
C HIS A 90 -1.40 -10.18 5.03
N PHE A 91 -2.18 -9.66 4.09
CA PHE A 91 -2.73 -10.45 3.00
C PHE A 91 -2.72 -9.64 1.71
N GLY A 92 -2.11 -10.20 0.68
CA GLY A 92 -1.93 -9.62 -0.64
C GLY A 92 -1.25 -10.65 -1.56
N PRO A 93 -0.85 -10.26 -2.77
CA PRO A 93 -0.27 -11.20 -3.75
C PRO A 93 0.94 -11.99 -3.22
N GLN A 94 1.70 -11.42 -2.27
CA GLN A 94 2.83 -12.11 -1.66
C GLN A 94 2.45 -13.44 -0.99
N ALA A 95 1.19 -13.55 -0.53
CA ALA A 95 0.68 -14.77 0.09
C ALA A 95 0.56 -15.95 -0.90
N ALA A 96 0.54 -15.71 -2.21
CA ALA A 96 0.46 -16.74 -3.24
C ALA A 96 1.63 -17.73 -3.19
N GLY A 97 2.79 -17.29 -2.69
CA GLY A 97 3.97 -18.12 -2.53
C GLY A 97 3.98 -18.99 -1.27
N MET A 98 3.06 -18.76 -0.32
CA MET A 98 2.97 -19.47 0.97
C MET A 98 4.33 -19.59 1.70
N SER A 99 5.17 -18.55 1.60
CA SER A 99 6.59 -18.60 2.01
C SER A 99 6.99 -17.44 2.92
N GLY A 100 6.03 -16.92 3.69
CA GLY A 100 6.19 -15.73 4.52
C GLY A 100 5.96 -14.43 3.75
N ASP A 101 5.92 -13.32 4.50
CA ASP A 101 5.60 -11.96 4.07
C ASP A 101 6.57 -11.36 3.04
N TRP A 102 7.80 -11.87 2.97
CA TRP A 102 8.86 -11.43 2.06
C TRP A 102 8.98 -12.27 0.76
N TYR A 103 7.95 -13.04 0.40
CA TYR A 103 7.97 -13.91 -0.77
C TYR A 103 8.38 -13.18 -2.07
N ALA A 104 7.80 -12.01 -2.35
CA ALA A 104 8.09 -11.22 -3.56
C ALA A 104 9.59 -10.92 -3.76
N ARG A 105 10.34 -10.75 -2.67
CA ARG A 105 11.80 -10.58 -2.70
C ARG A 105 12.51 -11.93 -2.74
N ARG A 106 12.12 -12.85 -1.85
CA ARG A 106 12.86 -14.11 -1.62
C ARG A 106 12.71 -15.10 -2.76
N MET A 107 11.66 -15.01 -3.59
CA MET A 107 11.52 -15.81 -4.80
C MET A 107 12.64 -15.57 -5.84
N TYR A 108 13.43 -14.50 -5.69
CA TYR A 108 14.62 -14.22 -6.51
C TYR A 108 15.94 -14.60 -5.83
N VAL A 109 15.89 -15.24 -4.66
CA VAL A 109 17.09 -15.62 -3.88
C VAL A 109 17.20 -17.15 -3.84
N PRO A 110 18.10 -17.76 -4.65
CA PRO A 110 18.32 -19.19 -4.65
C PRO A 110 18.62 -19.74 -3.25
N GLY A 111 18.12 -20.96 -2.98
CA GLY A 111 18.30 -21.63 -1.68
C GLY A 111 17.30 -21.23 -0.60
N THR A 112 16.41 -20.25 -0.84
CA THR A 112 15.32 -19.94 0.09
C THR A 112 14.09 -20.83 -0.15
N THR A 113 13.26 -20.99 0.88
CA THR A 113 11.95 -21.67 0.76
C THR A 113 11.06 -21.02 -0.28
N ALA A 114 11.06 -19.68 -0.36
CA ALA A 114 10.31 -18.93 -1.36
C ALA A 114 10.75 -19.27 -2.80
N TYR A 115 12.05 -19.34 -3.05
CA TYR A 115 12.59 -19.74 -4.35
C TYR A 115 12.22 -21.18 -4.70
N ALA A 116 12.34 -22.11 -3.75
CA ALA A 116 11.98 -23.52 -3.96
C ALA A 116 10.49 -23.71 -4.25
N ASN A 117 9.61 -23.05 -3.48
CA ASN A 117 8.16 -23.09 -3.71
C ASN A 117 7.81 -22.45 -5.05
N HIS A 118 8.43 -21.31 -5.38
CA HIS A 118 8.20 -20.63 -6.65
C HIS A 118 8.58 -21.52 -7.85
N LEU A 119 9.76 -22.16 -7.80
CA LEU A 119 10.19 -23.11 -8.84
C LEU A 119 9.21 -24.27 -9.03
N LYS A 120 8.71 -24.81 -7.92
CA LYS A 120 7.80 -25.96 -7.93
C LYS A 120 6.44 -25.60 -8.51
N ASP A 121 5.87 -24.47 -8.09
CA ASP A 121 4.46 -24.15 -8.35
C ASP A 121 4.29 -23.26 -9.60
N TYR A 122 5.31 -22.48 -9.98
CA TYR A 122 5.23 -21.51 -11.09
C TYR A 122 6.36 -21.64 -12.12
N GLY A 123 7.55 -22.09 -11.71
CA GLY A 123 8.73 -22.23 -12.58
C GLY A 123 9.86 -21.27 -12.23
N HIS A 124 10.83 -21.10 -13.12
CA HIS A 124 11.99 -20.24 -12.84
C HIS A 124 11.58 -18.76 -12.76
N PRO A 125 12.00 -18.00 -11.73
CA PRO A 125 11.57 -16.61 -11.51
C PRO A 125 12.00 -15.63 -12.61
N SER A 126 12.89 -16.04 -13.53
CA SER A 126 13.25 -15.27 -14.72
C SER A 126 12.26 -15.43 -15.88
N GLN A 127 11.37 -16.42 -15.81
CA GLN A 127 10.34 -16.70 -16.83
C GLN A 127 8.95 -16.33 -16.30
N VAL A 128 8.69 -16.69 -15.03
CA VAL A 128 7.47 -16.30 -14.31
C VAL A 128 7.91 -15.48 -13.10
N GLY A 129 7.96 -14.17 -13.23
CA GLY A 129 8.33 -13.29 -12.13
C GLY A 129 7.14 -12.95 -11.23
N TYR A 130 7.38 -12.09 -10.24
CA TYR A 130 6.33 -11.63 -9.35
C TYR A 130 5.23 -10.84 -10.07
N LYS A 131 5.56 -10.12 -11.15
CA LYS A 131 4.59 -9.35 -11.94
C LYS A 131 3.55 -10.25 -12.61
N GLU A 132 3.94 -11.43 -13.04
CA GLU A 132 3.03 -12.44 -13.59
C GLU A 132 2.07 -12.92 -12.49
N LEU A 133 2.57 -13.13 -11.28
CA LEU A 133 1.74 -13.49 -10.13
C LEU A 133 0.75 -12.37 -9.77
N LEU A 134 1.14 -11.09 -9.89
CA LEU A 134 0.23 -9.96 -9.68
C LEU A 134 -0.96 -9.99 -10.64
N ARG A 135 -0.72 -10.33 -11.92
CA ARG A 135 -1.77 -10.40 -12.95
C ARG A 135 -2.79 -11.51 -12.67
N ASP A 136 -2.32 -12.63 -12.12
CA ASP A 136 -3.16 -13.79 -11.82
C ASP A 136 -3.75 -13.76 -10.40
N TRP A 137 -3.31 -12.83 -9.55
CA TRP A 137 -3.75 -12.72 -8.17
C TRP A 137 -5.25 -12.42 -8.10
N ASN A 138 -6.01 -13.44 -7.68
CA ASN A 138 -7.45 -13.35 -7.52
C ASN A 138 -7.89 -14.27 -6.38
N PRO A 139 -8.02 -13.75 -5.14
CA PRO A 139 -8.33 -14.57 -3.97
C PRO A 139 -9.83 -14.91 -3.90
N ARG A 140 -10.34 -15.73 -4.83
CA ARG A 140 -11.77 -16.07 -4.98
C ARG A 140 -12.42 -16.74 -3.76
N LYS A 141 -11.61 -17.29 -2.85
CA LYS A 141 -12.07 -17.93 -1.60
C LYS A 141 -12.03 -16.98 -0.40
N LEU A 142 -11.57 -15.75 -0.58
CA LEU A 142 -11.56 -14.75 0.49
C LEU A 142 -13.00 -14.36 0.83
N ASP A 143 -13.35 -14.50 2.11
CA ASP A 143 -14.62 -14.04 2.67
C ASP A 143 -14.33 -13.03 3.79
N PRO A 144 -14.28 -11.72 3.46
CA PRO A 144 -14.01 -10.69 4.45
C PRO A 144 -15.07 -10.61 5.54
N ALA A 145 -16.34 -10.93 5.23
CA ALA A 145 -17.43 -10.87 6.19
C ALA A 145 -17.26 -11.97 7.26
N LYS A 146 -16.96 -13.19 6.83
CA LYS A 146 -16.67 -14.30 7.75
C LYS A 146 -15.44 -14.04 8.62
N LEU A 147 -14.35 -13.54 8.03
CA LEU A 147 -13.12 -13.24 8.79
C LEU A 147 -13.34 -12.11 9.79
N THR A 148 -13.99 -11.01 9.39
CA THR A 148 -14.28 -9.89 10.31
C THR A 148 -15.22 -10.29 11.44
N ALA A 149 -16.20 -11.17 11.18
CA ALA A 149 -17.05 -11.73 12.23
C ALA A 149 -16.22 -12.55 13.24
N LEU A 150 -15.33 -13.43 12.76
CA LEU A 150 -14.42 -14.20 13.61
C LEU A 150 -13.50 -13.30 14.45
N TYR A 151 -12.93 -12.26 13.85
CA TYR A 151 -12.06 -11.31 14.54
C TYR A 151 -12.80 -10.55 15.65
N LYS A 152 -14.05 -10.17 15.38
CA LYS A 152 -14.93 -9.55 16.38
C LYS A 152 -15.25 -10.52 17.52
N GLU A 153 -15.55 -11.78 17.22
CA GLU A 153 -15.79 -12.83 18.21
C GLU A 153 -14.55 -13.07 19.09
N ALA A 154 -13.36 -13.04 18.51
CA ALA A 154 -12.08 -13.09 19.22
C ALA A 154 -11.81 -11.85 20.10
N GLY A 155 -12.68 -10.84 20.07
CA GLY A 155 -12.60 -9.64 20.91
C GLY A 155 -11.85 -8.46 20.30
N ALA A 156 -11.46 -8.53 19.03
CA ALA A 156 -10.77 -7.44 18.37
C ALA A 156 -11.65 -6.18 18.32
N ARG A 157 -11.07 -5.03 18.70
CA ARG A 157 -11.74 -3.73 18.73
C ARG A 157 -11.35 -2.83 17.56
N PHE A 158 -10.31 -3.20 16.82
CA PHE A 158 -9.96 -2.62 15.54
C PHE A 158 -9.30 -3.67 14.64
N LEU A 159 -9.38 -3.43 13.34
CA LEU A 159 -8.77 -4.25 12.31
C LEU A 159 -7.94 -3.34 11.41
N LEU A 160 -6.69 -3.70 11.20
CA LEU A 160 -5.83 -3.10 10.19
C LEU A 160 -5.74 -4.07 9.02
N VAL A 161 -5.94 -3.54 7.82
CA VAL A 161 -5.74 -4.28 6.57
C VAL A 161 -4.58 -3.62 5.86
N GLN A 162 -3.68 -4.43 5.33
CA GLN A 162 -2.57 -3.96 4.51
C GLN A 162 -3.10 -3.16 3.30
N GLY A 163 -2.66 -1.91 3.17
CA GLY A 163 -2.85 -1.15 1.94
C GLY A 163 -1.78 -1.50 0.91
N VAL A 164 -0.52 -1.32 1.29
CA VAL A 164 0.69 -1.65 0.50
C VAL A 164 1.70 -2.31 1.43
N HIS A 165 2.42 -3.31 0.93
CA HIS A 165 3.58 -3.88 1.62
C HIS A 165 4.86 -3.63 0.80
N HIS A 166 5.96 -4.30 1.11
CA HIS A 166 7.23 -4.06 0.43
C HIS A 166 7.27 -4.52 -1.03
N ASP A 167 6.21 -5.18 -1.50
CA ASP A 167 6.01 -5.60 -2.88
C ASP A 167 5.37 -4.51 -3.76
N ASN A 168 5.02 -3.36 -3.17
CA ASN A 168 4.47 -2.18 -3.84
C ASN A 168 3.19 -2.46 -4.65
N PHE A 169 2.35 -3.39 -4.18
CA PHE A 169 1.03 -3.63 -4.75
C PHE A 169 -0.05 -2.93 -3.91
N ASP A 170 -0.79 -2.02 -4.53
CA ASP A 170 -1.90 -1.30 -3.90
C ASP A 170 -3.13 -2.21 -3.81
N LEU A 171 -3.61 -2.49 -2.59
CA LEU A 171 -4.80 -3.33 -2.35
C LEU A 171 -6.13 -2.54 -2.41
N TRP A 172 -6.12 -1.41 -3.12
CA TRP A 172 -7.30 -0.59 -3.43
C TRP A 172 -7.27 -0.18 -4.90
N ASP A 173 -8.37 0.39 -5.38
CA ASP A 173 -8.48 0.96 -6.74
C ASP A 173 -7.65 2.26 -6.85
N SER A 174 -6.34 2.11 -7.06
CA SER A 174 -5.36 3.18 -7.07
C SER A 174 -5.30 3.87 -8.42
N ARG A 175 -5.28 5.21 -8.41
CA ARG A 175 -5.06 6.01 -9.64
C ARG A 175 -3.58 6.15 -10.00
N TYR A 176 -2.68 5.71 -9.12
CA TYR A 176 -1.24 5.93 -9.25
C TYR A 176 -0.45 4.65 -9.54
N GLN A 177 -0.99 3.48 -9.17
CA GLN A 177 -0.42 2.17 -9.45
C GLN A 177 -1.43 1.34 -10.26
N PRO A 178 -1.17 1.08 -11.55
CA PRO A 178 -2.06 0.32 -12.43
C PRO A 178 -1.99 -1.20 -12.20
#